data_AF-A0A7S0HNR0-F1
#
_entry.id   AF-A0A7S0HNR0-F1
#
_cell.length_a   1.000
_cell.length_b   1.000
_cell.length_c   1.000
_cell.angle_alpha   90.00
_cell.angle_beta   90.00
_cell.angle_gamma   90.00
#
_symmetry.space_group_name_H-M   'P 1'
#
loop_
_entity.id
_entity.type
_entity.pdbx_description
1 polymer ?
#
loop_
_entity_poly.entity_id
_entity_poly.type
_entity_poly.pdbx_seq_one_letter_code
_entity_poly.pdbx_strand_id
1 'polypeptide(L)'
;MAIDAVTSEGFLKVPHASAPSAALPRVRSQSDVENDRVLALISRASASAPPQLAVYLKQAAPAIALMWKFINLVAPLYVAMWAMCVRVYETLPLELLEALMGLGMCFAGGAYCTSIAAIEAFRLTGWKTTRRALLDVYAEAKNVQAAHAADDKKDDDRDGKPDVLALAPAELLQRKVKVLALAVKDPDKMMAAVGGLYTSWLAVQGTLRLQYAKTITLGVSIANELEKPAMSWLVPIAVPLIPPAYHHWIPTIIRVTIKSVAVFIAWQLQIIISAVQSAIRGGRLAARKTLSYCDRHGYIQVADVDGLAEVIGYTLAVLGFYTQWQWGFGLPFPLNLIMFPFTLIEWYIRYTVTG
;
A
#
# COMPACT_ATOMS: atom_id res chain seq x y z
N MET A 1 55.87 -25.11 36.79
CA MET A 1 56.79 -24.02 37.18
C MET A 1 58.01 -24.13 36.27
N ALA A 2 58.33 -23.07 35.52
CA ALA A 2 59.49 -22.86 34.60
C ALA A 2 59.61 -23.85 33.40
N ILE A 3 59.46 -23.48 32.11
CA ILE A 3 60.21 -22.58 31.20
C ILE A 3 61.72 -22.90 31.10
N ASP A 4 62.17 -23.40 29.94
CA ASP A 4 63.29 -22.91 29.09
C ASP A 4 63.69 -24.01 28.08
N ALA A 5 63.51 -23.80 26.76
CA ALA A 5 64.41 -23.12 25.82
C ALA A 5 65.50 -24.05 25.24
N VAL A 6 65.36 -24.46 23.98
CA VAL A 6 66.50 -24.79 23.09
C VAL A 6 66.16 -24.39 21.65
N THR A 7 66.91 -23.42 21.15
CA THR A 7 67.02 -22.99 19.75
C THR A 7 68.24 -23.65 19.08
N SER A 8 68.14 -23.94 17.77
CA SER A 8 69.19 -23.86 16.72
C SER A 8 68.70 -24.66 15.51
N GLU A 9 68.19 -23.99 14.49
CA GLU A 9 68.92 -23.61 13.28
C GLU A 9 69.59 -24.77 12.54
N GLY A 10 68.99 -25.13 11.41
CA GLY A 10 69.66 -25.87 10.36
C GLY A 10 68.76 -26.84 9.63
N PHE A 11 67.88 -26.37 8.73
CA PHE A 11 67.58 -27.11 7.50
C PHE A 11 67.14 -26.16 6.38
N LEU A 12 68.01 -26.09 5.37
CA LEU A 12 67.89 -25.33 4.13
C LEU A 12 66.86 -25.95 3.18
N LYS A 13 66.00 -25.07 2.63
CA LYS A 13 65.44 -25.02 1.27
C LYS A 13 64.82 -26.29 0.66
N VAL A 14 63.48 -26.26 0.55
CA VAL A 14 62.72 -26.94 -0.52
C VAL A 14 62.13 -25.84 -1.44
N PRO A 15 62.25 -25.93 -2.77
CA PRO A 15 61.88 -24.85 -3.68
C PRO A 15 60.37 -24.72 -3.88
N HIS A 16 59.93 -23.46 -4.00
CA HIS A 16 58.59 -23.06 -4.42
C HIS A 16 58.23 -23.64 -5.80
N ALA A 17 57.17 -24.45 -5.84
CA ALA A 17 56.36 -24.63 -7.04
C ALA A 17 54.97 -24.05 -6.74
N SER A 18 54.77 -22.81 -7.17
CA SER A 18 53.47 -22.13 -7.21
C SER A 18 52.57 -22.82 -8.24
N ALA A 19 51.75 -23.77 -7.80
CA ALA A 19 50.62 -24.22 -8.59
C ALA A 19 49.49 -23.18 -8.45
N PRO A 20 49.02 -22.54 -9.56
CA PRO A 20 47.82 -21.72 -9.48
C PRO A 20 46.65 -22.64 -9.12
N SER A 21 46.07 -22.45 -7.94
CA SER A 21 44.82 -23.07 -7.54
C SER A 21 43.75 -22.66 -8.55
N ALA A 22 43.51 -23.51 -9.55
CA ALA A 22 42.46 -23.35 -10.52
C ALA A 22 41.12 -23.30 -9.77
N ALA A 23 40.58 -22.11 -9.61
CA ALA A 23 39.25 -21.90 -9.06
C ALA A 23 38.28 -22.70 -9.92
N LEU A 24 37.59 -23.67 -9.31
CA LEU A 24 36.53 -24.42 -9.97
C LEU A 24 35.55 -23.44 -10.63
N PRO A 25 35.12 -23.68 -11.88
CA PRO A 25 34.19 -22.79 -12.56
C PRO A 25 32.89 -22.72 -11.75
N ARG A 26 32.60 -21.55 -11.19
CA ARG A 26 31.29 -21.26 -10.61
C ARG A 26 30.24 -21.56 -11.67
N VAL A 27 29.39 -22.56 -11.42
CA VAL A 27 28.18 -22.79 -12.22
C VAL A 27 27.37 -21.49 -12.14
N ARG A 28 27.33 -20.74 -13.25
CA ARG A 28 26.60 -19.48 -13.33
C ARG A 28 25.13 -19.77 -13.03
N SER A 29 24.57 -19.12 -12.02
CA SER A 29 23.14 -19.24 -11.74
C SER A 29 22.35 -18.56 -12.86
N GLN A 30 21.13 -19.02 -13.10
CA GLN A 30 20.24 -18.45 -14.13
C GLN A 30 20.02 -16.94 -13.91
N SER A 31 20.06 -16.48 -12.65
CA SER A 31 20.01 -15.06 -12.30
C SER A 31 21.23 -14.28 -12.79
N ASP A 32 22.43 -14.86 -12.81
CA ASP A 32 23.64 -14.17 -13.29
C ASP A 32 23.58 -13.92 -14.81
N VAL A 33 23.04 -14.88 -15.56
CA VAL A 33 22.82 -14.75 -17.01
C VAL A 33 21.79 -13.67 -17.34
N GLU A 34 20.74 -13.54 -16.53
CA GLU A 34 19.73 -12.49 -16.70
C GLU A 34 20.26 -11.09 -16.34
N ASN A 35 21.10 -10.98 -15.31
CA ASN A 35 21.75 -9.72 -14.96
C ASN A 35 22.65 -9.21 -16.08
N ASP A 36 23.41 -10.09 -16.72
CA ASP A 36 24.26 -9.73 -17.87
C ASP A 36 23.41 -9.26 -19.06
N ARG A 37 22.22 -9.84 -19.28
CA ARG A 37 21.27 -9.41 -20.32
C ARG A 37 20.71 -8.03 -20.04
N VAL A 38 20.35 -7.73 -18.79
CA VAL A 38 19.85 -6.40 -18.40
C VAL A 38 20.93 -5.34 -18.54
N LEU A 39 22.17 -5.63 -18.13
CA LEU A 39 23.31 -4.74 -18.34
C LEU A 39 23.56 -4.48 -19.84
N ALA A 40 23.44 -5.52 -20.68
CA ALA A 40 23.55 -5.38 -22.14
C ALA A 40 22.42 -4.56 -22.77
N LEU A 41 21.20 -4.63 -22.23
CA LEU A 41 20.07 -3.80 -22.66
C LEU A 41 20.26 -2.34 -22.22
N ILE A 42 20.78 -2.09 -21.01
CA ILE A 42 21.11 -0.75 -20.53
C ILE A 42 22.23 -0.13 -21.36
N SER A 43 23.25 -0.89 -21.74
CA SER A 43 24.32 -0.38 -22.61
C SER A 43 23.82 -0.06 -24.02
N ARG A 44 22.86 -0.82 -24.55
CA ARG A 44 22.20 -0.54 -25.84
C ARG A 44 21.29 0.69 -25.75
N ALA A 45 20.50 0.82 -24.69
CA ALA A 45 19.66 1.99 -24.45
C ALA A 45 20.49 3.27 -24.24
N SER A 46 21.66 3.15 -23.58
CA SER A 46 22.63 4.24 -23.45
C SER A 46 23.26 4.65 -24.78
N ALA A 47 23.35 3.77 -25.77
CA ALA A 47 23.89 4.08 -27.09
C ALA A 47 22.89 4.84 -27.98
N SER A 48 21.59 4.70 -27.69
CA SER A 48 20.49 5.34 -28.43
C SER A 48 19.95 6.62 -27.78
N ALA A 49 20.44 6.99 -26.59
CA ALA A 49 19.97 8.12 -25.80
C ALA A 49 20.83 9.39 -25.99
N PRO A 50 20.28 10.61 -25.76
CA PRO A 50 21.03 11.86 -25.79
C PRO A 50 22.25 11.82 -24.85
N PRO A 51 23.38 12.47 -25.19
CA PRO A 51 24.67 12.29 -24.51
C PRO A 51 24.65 12.60 -23.00
N GLN A 52 23.75 13.49 -22.55
CA GLN A 52 23.58 13.79 -21.12
C GLN A 52 22.90 12.66 -20.34
N LEU A 53 21.95 11.94 -20.95
CA LEU A 53 21.20 10.83 -20.33
C LEU A 53 22.02 9.53 -20.28
N ALA A 54 22.90 9.32 -21.25
CA ALA A 54 23.78 8.17 -21.33
C ALA A 54 24.76 8.08 -20.14
N VAL A 55 25.25 9.21 -19.62
CA VAL A 55 26.15 9.26 -18.46
C VAL A 55 25.41 8.83 -17.18
N TYR A 56 24.20 9.35 -16.95
CA TYR A 56 23.39 8.98 -15.80
C TYR A 56 22.91 7.52 -15.86
N LEU A 57 22.58 7.01 -17.04
CA LEU A 57 22.22 5.60 -17.24
C LEU A 57 23.37 4.64 -16.90
N LYS A 58 24.61 5.00 -17.27
CA LYS A 58 25.79 4.19 -16.93
C LYS A 58 26.11 4.22 -15.42
N GLN A 59 25.93 5.37 -14.76
CA GLN A 59 26.09 5.47 -13.31
C GLN A 59 24.97 4.75 -12.54
N ALA A 60 23.75 4.73 -13.09
CA ALA A 60 22.61 4.02 -12.50
C ALA A 60 22.59 2.51 -12.81
N ALA A 61 23.39 2.03 -13.78
CA ALA A 61 23.42 0.62 -14.18
C ALA A 61 23.58 -0.39 -13.02
N PRO A 62 24.50 -0.22 -12.04
CA PRO A 62 24.59 -1.14 -10.90
C PRO A 62 23.36 -1.08 -9.98
N ALA A 63 22.74 0.09 -9.82
CA ALA A 63 21.50 0.25 -9.05
C ALA A 63 20.31 -0.40 -9.76
N ILE A 64 20.20 -0.24 -11.09
CA ILE A 64 19.16 -0.87 -11.91
C ILE A 64 19.32 -2.40 -11.90
N ALA A 65 20.54 -2.92 -11.99
CA ALA A 65 20.79 -4.35 -11.89
C ALA A 65 20.39 -4.90 -10.52
N LEU A 66 20.67 -4.18 -9.44
CA LEU A 66 20.27 -4.58 -8.09
C LEU A 66 18.74 -4.53 -7.92
N MET A 67 18.07 -3.50 -8.43
CA MET A 67 16.61 -3.44 -8.48
C MET A 67 16.02 -4.58 -9.31
N TRP A 68 16.63 -4.94 -10.43
CA TRP A 68 16.17 -6.04 -11.27
C TRP A 68 16.28 -7.39 -10.54
N LYS A 69 17.38 -7.65 -9.83
CA LYS A 69 17.49 -8.84 -8.96
C LYS A 69 16.40 -8.87 -7.90
N PHE A 70 16.11 -7.71 -7.29
CA PHE A 70 15.05 -7.60 -6.30
C PHE A 70 13.67 -7.87 -6.91
N ILE A 71 13.39 -7.32 -8.10
CA ILE A 71 12.15 -7.60 -8.84
C ILE A 71 12.05 -9.09 -9.17
N ASN A 72 13.09 -9.73 -9.69
CA ASN A 72 13.06 -11.16 -10.01
C ASN A 72 12.91 -12.05 -8.77
N LEU A 73 13.32 -11.59 -7.59
CA LEU A 73 13.10 -12.29 -6.33
C LEU A 73 11.65 -12.13 -5.84
N VAL A 74 11.09 -10.94 -5.98
CA VAL A 74 9.80 -10.56 -5.38
C VAL A 74 8.62 -10.84 -6.32
N ALA A 75 8.79 -10.65 -7.63
CA ALA A 75 7.79 -10.90 -8.66
C ALA A 75 7.17 -12.32 -8.63
N PRO A 76 7.95 -13.43 -8.55
CA PRO A 76 7.34 -14.76 -8.49
C PRO A 76 6.50 -14.94 -7.22
N LEU A 77 6.86 -14.30 -6.11
CA LEU A 77 6.07 -14.32 -4.89
C LEU A 77 4.73 -13.59 -5.09
N TYR A 78 4.73 -12.42 -5.74
CA TYR A 78 3.48 -11.73 -6.09
C TYR A 78 2.60 -12.50 -7.07
N VAL A 79 3.20 -13.14 -8.08
CA VAL A 79 2.45 -13.97 -9.05
C VAL A 79 1.83 -15.19 -8.36
N ALA A 80 2.58 -15.87 -7.49
CA ALA A 80 2.07 -17.00 -6.71
C ALA A 80 0.95 -16.57 -5.75
N MET A 81 1.11 -15.41 -5.09
CA MET A 81 0.07 -14.84 -4.23
C MET A 81 -1.18 -14.46 -5.03
N TRP A 82 -1.04 -13.84 -6.19
CA TRP A 82 -2.16 -13.52 -7.06
C TRP A 82 -2.90 -14.79 -7.50
N ALA A 83 -2.17 -15.82 -7.95
CA ALA A 83 -2.74 -17.11 -8.30
C ALA A 83 -3.46 -17.76 -7.11
N MET A 84 -2.92 -17.63 -5.89
CA MET A 84 -3.59 -18.08 -4.66
C MET A 84 -4.88 -17.30 -4.41
N CYS A 85 -4.86 -15.96 -4.51
CA CYS A 85 -6.05 -15.13 -4.34
C CYS A 85 -7.15 -15.47 -5.34
N VAL A 86 -6.79 -15.66 -6.62
CA VAL A 86 -7.75 -16.07 -7.66
C VAL A 86 -8.32 -17.45 -7.34
N ARG A 87 -7.49 -18.43 -6.96
CA ARG A 87 -7.97 -19.75 -6.56
C ARG A 87 -8.93 -19.67 -5.36
N VAL A 88 -8.58 -18.89 -4.34
CA VAL A 88 -9.44 -18.69 -3.17
C VAL A 88 -10.77 -18.06 -3.61
N TYR A 89 -10.75 -17.04 -4.46
CA TYR A 89 -11.95 -16.38 -4.96
C TYR A 89 -12.85 -17.32 -5.78
N GLU A 90 -12.28 -18.19 -6.61
CA GLU A 90 -13.03 -19.13 -7.45
C GLU A 90 -13.55 -20.35 -6.68
N THR A 91 -12.88 -20.74 -5.59
CA THR A 91 -13.23 -21.97 -4.84
C THR A 91 -14.06 -21.70 -3.58
N LEU A 92 -13.91 -20.54 -2.93
CA LEU A 92 -14.64 -20.26 -1.70
C LEU A 92 -16.01 -19.63 -1.99
N PRO A 93 -17.05 -20.04 -1.23
CA PRO A 93 -18.33 -19.35 -1.23
C PRO A 93 -18.17 -17.93 -0.67
N LEU A 94 -19.03 -17.02 -1.16
CA LEU A 94 -19.00 -15.60 -0.82
C LEU A 94 -19.04 -15.33 0.70
N GLU A 95 -19.72 -16.18 1.47
CA GLU A 95 -19.78 -16.08 2.93
C GLU A 95 -18.42 -16.30 3.59
N LEU A 96 -17.66 -17.30 3.15
CA LEU A 96 -16.32 -17.54 3.69
C LEU A 96 -15.32 -16.49 3.20
N LEU A 97 -15.51 -15.94 2.00
CA LEU A 97 -14.73 -14.79 1.54
C LEU A 97 -14.95 -13.57 2.44
N GLU A 98 -16.21 -13.26 2.79
CA GLU A 98 -16.55 -12.21 3.74
C GLU A 98 -15.99 -12.49 5.14
N ALA A 99 -15.94 -13.76 5.55
CA ALA A 99 -15.32 -14.16 6.82
C ALA A 99 -13.80 -13.91 6.82
N LEU A 100 -13.10 -14.25 5.72
CA LEU A 100 -11.68 -13.98 5.55
C LEU A 100 -11.38 -12.48 5.54
N MET A 101 -12.22 -11.67 4.88
CA MET A 101 -12.13 -10.21 4.95
C MET A 101 -12.33 -9.71 6.39
N GLY A 102 -13.28 -10.31 7.12
CA GLY A 102 -13.49 -10.09 8.55
C GLY A 102 -12.22 -10.34 9.37
N LEU A 103 -11.56 -11.49 9.15
CA LEU A 103 -10.29 -11.82 9.80
C LEU A 103 -9.19 -10.81 9.43
N GLY A 104 -9.08 -10.44 8.15
CA GLY A 104 -8.14 -9.40 7.71
C GLY A 104 -8.32 -8.08 8.46
N MET A 105 -9.56 -7.58 8.56
CA MET A 105 -9.86 -6.37 9.35
C MET A 105 -9.61 -6.60 10.86
N CYS A 106 -9.83 -7.81 11.36
CA CYS A 106 -9.68 -8.15 12.77
C CYS A 106 -8.22 -8.16 13.23
N PHE A 107 -7.29 -8.57 12.38
CA PHE A 107 -5.87 -8.75 12.71
C PHE A 107 -4.95 -7.67 12.11
N ALA A 108 -5.37 -7.00 11.03
CA ALA A 108 -4.58 -5.98 10.35
C ALA A 108 -5.26 -4.59 10.32
N GLY A 109 -6.37 -4.42 11.05
CA GLY A 109 -7.16 -3.19 11.00
C GLY A 109 -6.41 -1.91 11.41
N GLY A 110 -5.56 -2.00 12.44
CA GLY A 110 -4.74 -0.87 12.90
C GLY A 110 -3.72 -0.38 11.87
N ALA A 111 -3.18 -1.28 11.04
CA ALA A 111 -2.20 -0.93 10.00
C ALA A 111 -2.85 -0.17 8.82
N TYR A 112 -4.14 -0.41 8.58
CA TYR A 112 -4.91 0.14 7.46
C TYR A 112 -6.07 1.01 7.92
N CYS A 113 -5.91 1.72 9.04
CA CYS A 113 -7.00 2.47 9.65
C CYS A 113 -7.58 3.55 8.73
N THR A 114 -6.74 4.22 7.93
CA THR A 114 -7.20 5.27 7.01
C THR A 114 -7.95 4.67 5.82
N SER A 115 -7.46 3.56 5.27
CA SER A 115 -8.13 2.84 4.18
C SER A 115 -9.48 2.26 4.62
N ILE A 116 -9.54 1.70 5.83
CA ILE A 116 -10.79 1.21 6.41
C ILE A 116 -11.75 2.38 6.64
N ALA A 117 -11.29 3.48 7.23
CA ALA A 117 -12.11 4.68 7.42
C ALA A 117 -12.59 5.26 6.08
N ALA A 118 -11.78 5.21 5.03
CA ALA A 118 -12.16 5.65 3.68
C ALA A 118 -13.29 4.77 3.11
N ILE A 119 -13.18 3.44 3.24
CA ILE A 119 -14.22 2.51 2.81
C ILE A 119 -15.50 2.72 3.62
N GLU A 120 -15.40 2.95 4.92
CA GLU A 120 -16.54 3.21 5.79
C GLU A 120 -17.23 4.53 5.46
N ALA A 121 -16.45 5.60 5.27
CA ALA A 121 -16.95 6.88 4.80
C ALA A 121 -17.68 6.70 3.46
N PHE A 122 -17.10 5.95 2.53
CA PHE A 122 -17.70 5.69 1.23
C PHE A 122 -19.00 4.88 1.33
N ARG A 123 -19.07 3.90 2.23
CA ARG A 123 -20.29 3.14 2.50
C ARG A 123 -21.41 4.04 3.05
N LEU A 124 -21.08 5.01 3.89
CA LEU A 124 -22.04 5.92 4.49
C LEU A 124 -22.51 7.02 3.52
N THR A 125 -21.61 7.56 2.70
CA THR A 125 -21.90 8.75 1.89
C THR A 125 -22.27 8.46 0.44
N GLY A 126 -21.72 7.40 -0.17
CA GLY A 126 -21.69 7.28 -1.63
C GLY A 126 -22.07 5.92 -2.21
N TRP A 127 -21.90 4.81 -1.47
CA TRP A 127 -21.93 3.46 -2.07
C TRP A 127 -23.15 3.16 -2.94
N LYS A 128 -24.37 3.47 -2.47
CA LYS A 128 -25.60 3.18 -3.24
C LYS A 128 -25.65 3.98 -4.54
N THR A 129 -25.30 5.26 -4.48
CA THR A 129 -25.28 6.19 -5.62
C THR A 129 -24.15 5.82 -6.58
N THR A 130 -22.94 5.60 -6.05
CA THR A 130 -21.78 5.15 -6.82
C THR A 130 -22.05 3.82 -7.51
N ARG A 131 -22.60 2.81 -6.82
CA ARG A 131 -22.86 1.49 -7.42
C ARG A 131 -23.80 1.60 -8.62
N ARG A 132 -24.85 2.43 -8.51
CA ARG A 132 -25.77 2.69 -9.63
C ARG A 132 -25.06 3.41 -10.77
N ALA A 133 -24.34 4.48 -10.46
CA ALA A 133 -23.53 5.22 -11.43
C ALA A 133 -22.50 4.33 -12.15
N LEU A 134 -21.86 3.40 -11.42
CA LEU A 134 -20.86 2.49 -11.97
C LEU A 134 -21.48 1.47 -12.93
N LEU A 135 -22.68 0.96 -12.61
CA LEU A 135 -23.44 0.08 -13.50
C LEU A 135 -23.86 0.81 -14.78
N ASP A 136 -24.30 2.06 -14.65
CA ASP A 136 -24.66 2.90 -15.79
C ASP A 136 -23.45 3.22 -16.67
N VAL A 137 -22.32 3.60 -16.07
CA VAL A 137 -21.05 3.83 -16.79
C VAL A 137 -20.54 2.54 -17.43
N TYR A 138 -20.65 1.39 -16.76
CA TYR A 138 -20.21 0.12 -17.31
C TYR A 138 -21.04 -0.30 -18.53
N ALA A 139 -22.36 -0.09 -18.48
CA ALA A 139 -23.24 -0.36 -19.62
C ALA A 139 -22.87 0.50 -20.84
N GLU A 140 -22.62 1.79 -20.64
CA GLU A 140 -22.18 2.69 -21.72
C GLU A 140 -20.75 2.39 -22.17
N ALA A 141 -19.83 2.07 -21.25
CA ALA A 141 -18.47 1.69 -21.59
C ALA A 141 -18.43 0.43 -22.46
N LYS A 142 -19.33 -0.52 -22.25
CA LYS A 142 -19.47 -1.71 -23.11
C LYS A 142 -19.94 -1.33 -24.51
N ASN A 143 -20.86 -0.37 -24.65
CA ASN A 143 -21.31 0.15 -25.95
C ASN A 143 -20.14 0.86 -26.67
N VAL A 144 -19.40 1.71 -25.96
CA VAL A 144 -18.22 2.42 -26.46
C VAL A 144 -17.13 1.43 -26.86
N GLN A 145 -16.87 0.38 -26.07
CA GLN A 145 -15.88 -0.64 -26.39
C GLN A 145 -16.27 -1.41 -27.66
N ALA A 146 -17.55 -1.76 -27.82
CA ALA A 146 -18.04 -2.43 -29.01
C ALA A 146 -17.94 -1.52 -30.26
N ALA A 147 -18.29 -0.23 -30.12
CA ALA A 147 -18.15 0.75 -31.18
C ALA A 147 -16.68 1.04 -31.53
N HIS A 148 -15.80 1.10 -30.52
CA HIS A 148 -14.37 1.29 -30.72
C HIS A 148 -13.74 0.08 -31.43
N ALA A 149 -14.09 -1.14 -31.02
CA ALA A 149 -13.62 -2.36 -31.68
C ALA A 149 -14.17 -2.54 -33.10
N ALA A 150 -15.31 -1.93 -33.41
CA ALA A 150 -15.86 -1.87 -34.76
C ALA A 150 -15.18 -0.80 -35.63
N ASP A 151 -14.86 0.37 -35.06
CA ASP A 151 -14.12 1.43 -35.76
C ASP A 151 -12.66 1.04 -36.03
N ASP A 152 -12.01 0.33 -35.10
CA ASP A 152 -10.64 -0.18 -35.26
C ASP A 152 -10.48 -1.22 -36.38
N LYS A 153 -11.60 -1.72 -36.93
CA LYS A 153 -11.62 -2.68 -38.05
C LYS A 153 -12.02 -2.04 -39.37
N LYS A 154 -12.38 -0.75 -39.37
CA LYS A 154 -12.72 -0.06 -40.62
C LYS A 154 -11.45 0.28 -41.38
N ASP A 155 -11.50 -0.11 -42.64
CA ASP A 155 -10.54 0.14 -43.70
C ASP A 155 -11.39 0.75 -44.82
N ASP A 156 -11.65 2.06 -44.69
CA ASP A 156 -12.58 2.79 -45.55
C ASP A 156 -11.90 3.11 -46.91
N ASP A 157 -10.57 3.10 -46.98
CA ASP A 157 -9.77 3.30 -48.19
C ASP A 157 -9.39 2.00 -48.93
N ARG A 158 -9.69 0.83 -48.34
CA ARG A 158 -9.41 -0.52 -48.86
C ARG A 158 -7.93 -0.74 -49.17
N ASP A 159 -7.05 -0.11 -48.41
CA ASP A 159 -5.60 -0.24 -48.57
C ASP A 159 -5.04 -1.52 -47.89
N GLY A 160 -5.91 -2.27 -47.19
CA GLY A 160 -5.57 -3.48 -46.46
C GLY A 160 -5.04 -3.22 -45.04
N LYS A 161 -5.07 -1.97 -44.56
CA LYS A 161 -4.71 -1.55 -43.20
C LYS A 161 -5.89 -0.79 -42.57
N PRO A 162 -6.11 -0.94 -41.26
CA PRO A 162 -7.09 -0.10 -40.58
C PRO A 162 -6.69 1.37 -40.61
N ASP A 163 -7.62 2.27 -40.96
CA ASP A 163 -7.40 3.73 -41.02
C ASP A 163 -6.77 4.29 -39.72
N VAL A 164 -7.08 3.65 -38.59
CA VAL A 164 -6.62 4.02 -37.24
C VAL A 164 -5.10 4.00 -37.12
N LEU A 165 -4.39 3.23 -37.96
CA LEU A 165 -2.94 3.17 -37.97
C LEU A 165 -2.27 4.22 -38.89
N ALA A 166 -3.04 4.83 -39.80
CA ALA A 166 -2.55 5.80 -40.77
C ALA A 166 -2.68 7.27 -40.31
N LEU A 167 -3.47 7.52 -39.26
CA LEU A 167 -3.81 8.88 -38.78
C LEU A 167 -2.75 9.49 -37.86
N ALA A 168 -2.63 10.83 -37.91
CA ALA A 168 -1.81 11.59 -36.97
C ALA A 168 -2.38 11.58 -35.53
N PRO A 169 -1.55 11.72 -34.47
CA PRO A 169 -2.01 11.58 -33.07
C PRO A 169 -3.16 12.52 -32.67
N ALA A 170 -3.20 13.74 -33.21
CA ALA A 170 -4.25 14.72 -32.93
C ALA A 170 -5.58 14.37 -33.62
N GLU A 171 -5.52 13.84 -34.84
CA GLU A 171 -6.69 13.42 -35.62
C GLU A 171 -7.27 12.11 -35.07
N LEU A 172 -6.41 11.22 -34.58
CA LEU A 172 -6.82 10.04 -33.81
C LEU A 172 -7.61 10.39 -32.56
N LEU A 173 -7.16 11.40 -31.82
CA LEU A 173 -7.89 11.86 -30.63
C LEU A 173 -9.29 12.36 -31.01
N GLN A 174 -9.39 13.17 -32.06
CA GLN A 174 -10.69 13.67 -32.54
C GLN A 174 -11.60 12.54 -33.03
N ARG A 175 -11.07 11.54 -33.77
CA ARG A 175 -11.84 10.36 -34.22
C ARG A 175 -12.32 9.54 -33.03
N LYS A 176 -11.47 9.28 -32.03
CA LYS A 176 -11.87 8.54 -30.82
C LYS A 176 -12.89 9.28 -29.97
N VAL A 177 -12.76 10.60 -29.81
CA VAL A 177 -13.77 11.43 -29.13
C VAL A 177 -15.09 11.40 -29.89
N LYS A 178 -15.07 11.42 -31.22
CA LYS A 178 -16.27 11.31 -32.07
C LYS A 178 -16.94 9.94 -31.94
N VAL A 179 -16.16 8.86 -31.97
CA VAL A 179 -16.68 7.49 -31.75
C VAL A 179 -17.29 7.36 -30.35
N LEU A 180 -16.64 7.93 -29.34
CA LEU A 180 -17.15 7.93 -27.97
C LEU A 180 -18.46 8.73 -27.86
N ALA A 181 -18.52 9.93 -28.46
CA ALA A 181 -19.73 10.75 -28.48
C ALA A 181 -20.91 10.11 -29.22
N LEU A 182 -20.64 9.36 -30.29
CA LEU A 182 -21.67 8.65 -31.06
C LEU A 182 -22.10 7.32 -30.44
N ALA A 183 -21.22 6.67 -29.67
CA ALA A 183 -21.49 5.39 -29.04
C ALA A 183 -22.22 5.49 -27.70
N VAL A 184 -22.10 6.64 -27.01
CA VAL A 184 -22.85 6.94 -25.79
C VAL A 184 -24.31 7.19 -26.15
N LYS A 185 -25.22 6.38 -25.61
CA LYS A 185 -26.65 6.50 -25.90
C LYS A 185 -27.31 7.64 -25.12
N ASP A 186 -26.97 7.76 -23.84
CA ASP A 186 -27.54 8.76 -22.93
C ASP A 186 -26.43 9.64 -22.32
N PRO A 187 -26.07 10.78 -22.95
CA PRO A 187 -24.99 11.64 -22.46
C PRO A 187 -25.30 12.25 -21.09
N ASP A 188 -26.55 12.66 -20.84
CA ASP A 188 -26.95 13.23 -19.54
C ASP A 188 -26.83 12.22 -18.41
N LYS A 189 -27.18 10.96 -18.69
CA LYS A 189 -27.07 9.87 -17.72
C LYS A 189 -25.60 9.53 -17.42
N MET A 190 -24.75 9.52 -18.45
CA MET A 190 -23.31 9.34 -18.29
C MET A 190 -22.70 10.49 -17.46
N MET A 191 -23.04 11.74 -17.77
CA MET A 191 -22.55 12.91 -17.03
C MET A 191 -23.05 12.93 -15.59
N ALA A 192 -24.31 12.57 -15.34
CA ALA A 192 -24.85 12.42 -13.99
C ALA A 192 -24.15 11.31 -13.20
N ALA A 193 -23.82 10.18 -13.85
CA ALA A 193 -23.10 9.08 -13.23
C ALA A 193 -21.65 9.48 -12.89
N VAL A 194 -20.94 10.13 -13.80
CA VAL A 194 -19.59 10.67 -13.56
C VAL A 194 -19.61 11.73 -12.45
N GLY A 195 -20.59 12.63 -12.45
CA GLY A 195 -20.81 13.60 -11.37
C GLY A 195 -21.09 12.93 -10.03
N GLY A 196 -21.88 11.85 -10.02
CA GLY A 196 -22.14 11.02 -8.83
C GLY A 196 -20.88 10.36 -8.28
N LEU A 197 -19.99 9.87 -9.16
CA LEU A 197 -18.69 9.32 -8.76
C LEU A 197 -17.79 10.41 -8.15
N TYR A 198 -17.71 11.58 -8.78
CA TYR A 198 -16.88 12.68 -8.29
C TYR A 198 -17.37 13.25 -6.95
N THR A 199 -18.69 13.42 -6.79
CA THR A 199 -19.29 13.86 -5.51
C THR A 199 -19.07 12.85 -4.40
N SER A 200 -19.17 11.54 -4.69
CA SER A 200 -18.86 10.48 -3.73
C SER A 200 -17.39 10.50 -3.31
N TRP A 201 -16.48 10.75 -4.25
CA TRP A 201 -15.06 10.94 -3.97
C TRP A 201 -14.82 12.15 -3.04
N LEU A 202 -15.42 13.31 -3.34
CA LEU A 202 -15.31 14.50 -2.51
C LEU A 202 -15.90 14.30 -1.11
N ALA A 203 -17.00 13.55 -0.98
CA ALA A 203 -17.61 13.24 0.30
C ALA A 203 -16.69 12.37 1.19
N VAL A 204 -16.00 11.40 0.60
CA VAL A 204 -14.99 10.58 1.30
C VAL A 204 -13.83 11.45 1.76
N GLN A 205 -13.27 12.27 0.85
CA GLN A 205 -12.18 13.19 1.18
C GLN A 205 -12.56 14.17 2.30
N GLY A 206 -13.75 14.76 2.23
CA GLY A 206 -14.27 15.64 3.28
C GLY A 206 -14.43 14.94 4.63
N THR A 207 -14.93 13.70 4.64
CA THR A 207 -15.08 12.91 5.87
C THR A 207 -13.73 12.60 6.52
N LEU A 208 -12.74 12.20 5.72
CA LEU A 208 -11.39 11.91 6.22
C LEU A 208 -10.72 13.18 6.75
N ARG A 209 -10.81 14.31 6.03
CA ARG A 209 -10.27 15.60 6.49
C ARG A 209 -10.89 16.04 7.80
N LEU A 210 -12.20 15.86 7.96
CA LEU A 210 -12.90 16.18 9.20
C LEU A 210 -12.39 15.33 10.38
N GLN A 211 -12.12 14.04 10.16
CA GLN A 211 -11.57 13.15 11.20
C GLN A 211 -10.18 13.58 11.65
N TYR A 212 -9.29 13.93 10.71
CA TYR A 212 -7.96 14.43 11.07
C TYR A 212 -8.02 15.80 11.73
N ALA A 213 -8.84 16.72 11.22
CA ALA A 213 -9.05 18.03 11.84
C ALA A 213 -9.53 17.86 13.29
N LYS A 214 -10.50 16.97 13.54
CA LYS A 214 -10.96 16.65 14.90
C LYS A 214 -9.82 16.15 15.80
N THR A 215 -8.96 15.26 15.29
CA THR A 215 -7.82 14.71 16.05
C THR A 215 -6.81 15.80 16.39
N ILE A 216 -6.49 16.68 15.44
CA ILE A 216 -5.58 17.82 15.63
C ILE A 216 -6.17 18.80 16.65
N THR A 217 -7.45 19.18 16.50
CA THR A 217 -8.14 20.09 17.42
C THR A 217 -8.15 19.53 18.84
N LEU A 218 -8.42 18.23 19.02
CA LEU A 218 -8.35 17.57 20.31
C LEU A 218 -6.93 17.65 20.91
N GLY A 219 -5.89 17.33 20.12
CA GLY A 219 -4.50 17.42 20.55
C GLY A 219 -4.07 18.84 20.94
N VAL A 220 -4.48 19.84 20.16
CA VAL A 220 -4.21 21.26 20.48
C VAL A 220 -4.97 21.70 21.74
N SER A 221 -6.20 21.25 21.93
CA SER A 221 -6.98 21.54 23.14
C SER A 221 -6.26 21.00 24.39
N ILE A 222 -5.78 19.75 24.35
CA ILE A 222 -5.00 19.15 25.43
C ILE A 222 -3.71 19.96 25.67
N ALA A 223 -3.01 20.35 24.61
CA ALA A 223 -1.78 21.13 24.72
C ALA A 223 -1.99 22.50 25.39
N ASN A 224 -3.09 23.19 25.08
CA ASN A 224 -3.39 24.49 25.66
C ASN A 224 -3.61 24.42 27.17
N GLU A 225 -4.24 23.35 27.66
CA GLU A 225 -4.40 23.11 29.10
C GLU A 225 -3.06 22.79 29.78
N LEU A 226 -2.16 22.09 29.09
CA LEU A 226 -0.83 21.73 29.58
C LEU A 226 0.21 22.87 29.45
N GLU A 227 -0.10 23.94 28.73
CA GLU A 227 0.88 24.99 28.42
C GLU A 227 1.37 25.73 29.66
N LYS A 228 0.45 26.16 30.54
CA LYS A 228 0.78 26.88 31.78
C LYS A 228 1.68 26.06 32.73
N PRO A 229 1.33 24.82 33.11
CA PRO A 229 2.18 24.03 33.99
C PRO A 229 3.53 23.72 33.34
N ALA A 230 3.55 23.42 32.04
CA ALA A 230 4.80 23.14 31.34
C ALA A 230 5.71 24.37 31.25
N MET A 231 5.18 25.57 31.04
CA MET A 231 5.95 26.82 31.10
C MET A 231 6.57 27.03 32.47
N SER A 232 5.81 26.78 33.54
CA SER A 232 6.29 26.94 34.91
C SER A 232 7.45 26.01 35.25
N TRP A 233 7.52 24.83 34.64
CA TRP A 233 8.55 23.82 34.92
C TRP A 233 9.72 23.86 33.95
N LEU A 234 9.47 24.09 32.66
CA LEU A 234 10.49 23.98 31.61
C LEU A 234 11.30 25.26 31.43
N VAL A 235 10.69 26.44 31.61
CA VAL A 235 11.40 27.73 31.51
C VAL A 235 12.58 27.84 32.48
N PRO A 236 12.45 27.57 33.80
CA PRO A 236 13.58 27.70 34.72
C PRO A 236 14.72 26.72 34.41
N ILE A 237 14.43 25.60 33.73
CA ILE A 237 15.44 24.63 33.27
C ILE A 237 16.14 25.12 32.00
N ALA A 238 15.41 25.75 31.07
CA ALA A 238 15.93 26.16 29.76
C ALA A 238 16.75 27.46 29.81
N VAL A 239 16.39 28.42 30.67
CA VAL A 239 17.08 29.72 30.82
C VAL A 239 18.59 29.60 31.10
N PRO A 240 19.06 28.73 32.02
CA PRO A 240 20.51 28.60 32.29
C PRO A 240 21.27 27.88 31.17
N LEU A 241 20.60 27.11 30.31
CA LEU A 241 21.24 26.32 29.25
C LEU A 241 21.43 27.09 27.94
N ILE A 242 20.70 28.20 27.76
CA ILE A 242 20.60 28.91 26.49
C ILE A 242 21.20 30.32 26.65
N PRO A 243 22.02 30.81 25.69
CA PRO A 243 22.53 32.18 25.72
C PRO A 243 21.41 33.24 25.78
N PRO A 244 21.63 34.38 26.44
CA PRO A 244 20.60 35.42 26.63
C PRO A 244 19.98 35.93 25.31
N ALA A 245 20.75 35.94 24.23
CA ALA A 245 20.29 36.35 22.90
C ALA A 245 19.07 35.54 22.40
N TYR A 246 18.92 34.29 22.84
CA TYR A 246 17.88 33.37 22.36
C TYR A 246 16.74 33.15 23.37
N HIS A 247 16.74 33.82 24.52
CA HIS A 247 15.71 33.61 25.56
C HIS A 247 14.29 33.88 25.07
N HIS A 248 14.11 34.78 24.10
CA HIS A 248 12.82 35.07 23.49
C HIS A 248 12.22 33.90 22.69
N TRP A 249 13.03 32.93 22.24
CA TRP A 249 12.56 31.72 21.56
C TRP A 249 12.14 30.61 22.53
N ILE A 250 12.57 30.66 23.80
CA ILE A 250 12.30 29.60 24.79
C ILE A 250 10.79 29.33 24.91
N PRO A 251 9.91 30.33 25.09
CA PRO A 251 8.48 30.07 25.18
C PRO A 251 7.92 29.47 23.87
N THR A 252 8.38 29.95 22.72
CA THR A 252 7.93 29.45 21.41
C THR A 252 8.28 27.97 21.23
N ILE A 253 9.52 27.59 21.54
CA ILE A 253 9.99 26.20 21.43
C ILE A 253 9.19 25.29 22.37
N ILE A 254 8.96 25.73 23.61
CA ILE A 254 8.17 24.96 24.59
C ILE A 254 6.74 24.76 24.07
N ARG A 255 6.06 25.82 23.60
CA ARG A 255 4.69 25.72 23.05
C ARG A 255 4.60 24.77 21.87
N VAL A 256 5.51 24.89 20.90
CA VAL A 256 5.53 24.04 19.71
C VAL A 256 5.75 22.58 20.12
N THR A 257 6.71 22.33 21.02
CA THR A 257 7.01 20.97 21.49
C THR A 257 5.81 20.33 22.18
N ILE A 258 5.16 21.03 23.11
CA ILE A 258 3.97 20.51 23.82
C ILE A 258 2.85 20.22 22.84
N LYS A 259 2.59 21.14 21.89
CA LYS A 259 1.55 20.94 20.86
C LYS A 259 1.87 19.73 19.98
N SER A 260 3.11 19.58 19.52
CA SER A 260 3.53 18.42 18.73
C SER A 260 3.37 17.11 19.51
N VAL A 261 3.78 17.06 20.78
CA VAL A 261 3.62 15.87 21.63
C VAL A 261 2.15 15.55 21.89
N ALA A 262 1.33 16.55 22.20
CA ALA A 262 -0.10 16.33 22.44
C ALA A 262 -0.84 15.86 21.18
N VAL A 263 -0.53 16.42 20.01
CA VAL A 263 -1.07 15.96 18.73
C VAL A 263 -0.59 14.54 18.40
N PHE A 264 0.68 14.22 18.68
CA PHE A 264 1.18 12.85 18.53
C PHE A 264 0.43 11.85 19.41
N ILE A 265 0.20 12.17 20.69
CA ILE A 265 -0.57 11.31 21.62
C ILE A 265 -2.02 11.16 21.13
N ALA A 266 -2.67 12.25 20.72
CA ALA A 266 -4.03 12.20 20.17
C ALA A 266 -4.10 11.29 18.94
N TRP A 267 -3.07 11.31 18.10
CA TRP A 267 -2.96 10.43 16.94
C TRP A 267 -2.83 8.95 17.33
N GLN A 268 -1.98 8.64 18.32
CA GLN A 268 -1.86 7.27 18.83
C GLN A 268 -3.18 6.76 19.40
N LEU A 269 -3.89 7.60 20.15
CA LEU A 269 -5.21 7.24 20.67
C LEU A 269 -6.22 6.99 19.56
N GLN A 270 -6.20 7.79 18.50
CA GLN A 270 -7.06 7.61 17.33
C GLN A 270 -6.77 6.29 16.60
N ILE A 271 -5.50 5.88 16.49
CA ILE A 271 -5.12 4.57 15.93
C ILE A 271 -5.68 3.44 16.81
N ILE A 272 -5.54 3.55 18.13
CA ILE A 272 -6.07 2.56 19.08
C ILE A 272 -7.59 2.42 18.92
N ILE A 273 -8.33 3.53 18.88
CA ILE A 273 -9.79 3.51 18.71
C ILE A 273 -10.16 2.82 17.39
N SER A 274 -9.46 3.14 16.30
CA SER A 274 -9.70 2.58 14.98
C SER A 274 -9.38 1.07 14.92
N ALA A 275 -8.31 0.65 15.59
CA ALA A 275 -7.91 -0.74 15.73
C ALA A 275 -8.96 -1.55 16.51
N VAL A 276 -9.45 -1.03 17.64
CA VAL A 276 -10.53 -1.66 18.42
C VAL A 276 -11.80 -1.80 17.57
N GLN A 277 -12.20 -0.73 16.88
CA GLN A 277 -13.39 -0.76 16.02
C GLN A 277 -13.25 -1.80 14.89
N SER A 278 -12.09 -1.85 14.25
CA SER A 278 -11.80 -2.81 13.17
C SER A 278 -11.75 -4.24 13.68
N ALA A 279 -11.19 -4.46 14.88
CA ALA A 279 -11.19 -5.76 15.55
C ALA A 279 -12.61 -6.26 15.86
N ILE A 280 -13.46 -5.41 16.42
CA ILE A 280 -14.85 -5.76 16.74
C ILE A 280 -15.65 -6.06 15.46
N ARG A 281 -15.55 -5.19 14.45
CA ARG A 281 -16.27 -5.38 13.18
C ARG A 281 -15.77 -6.62 12.44
N GLY A 282 -14.46 -6.79 12.36
CA GLY A 282 -13.82 -7.93 11.71
C GLY A 282 -14.14 -9.26 12.37
N GLY A 283 -13.99 -9.34 13.70
CA GLY A 283 -14.29 -10.53 14.50
C GLY A 283 -15.76 -10.95 14.40
N ARG A 284 -16.70 -10.00 14.52
CA ARG A 284 -18.14 -10.28 14.37
C ARG A 284 -18.50 -10.72 12.94
N LEU A 285 -17.90 -10.10 11.93
CA LEU A 285 -18.14 -10.49 10.53
C LEU A 285 -17.62 -11.91 10.26
N ALA A 286 -16.41 -12.22 10.72
CA ALA A 286 -15.80 -13.54 10.60
C ALA A 286 -16.63 -14.62 11.29
N ALA A 287 -17.00 -14.39 12.55
CA ALA A 287 -17.78 -15.34 13.33
C ALA A 287 -19.15 -15.60 12.69
N ARG A 288 -19.93 -14.54 12.42
CA ARG A 288 -21.27 -14.68 11.84
C ARG A 288 -21.26 -15.42 10.52
N LYS A 289 -20.38 -15.05 9.60
CA LYS A 289 -20.37 -15.63 8.25
C LYS A 289 -19.87 -17.07 8.24
N THR A 290 -18.91 -17.40 9.09
CA THR A 290 -18.44 -18.78 9.25
C THR A 290 -19.55 -19.65 9.85
N LEU A 291 -20.22 -19.18 10.90
CA LEU A 291 -21.28 -19.94 11.57
C LEU A 291 -22.54 -20.09 10.71
N SER A 292 -22.97 -19.03 10.00
CA SER A 292 -24.07 -19.13 9.03
C SER A 292 -23.75 -20.12 7.91
N TYR A 293 -22.51 -20.18 7.43
CA TYR A 293 -22.09 -21.16 6.43
C TYR A 293 -22.17 -22.59 7.00
N CYS A 294 -21.68 -22.79 8.22
CA CYS A 294 -21.70 -24.10 8.88
C CYS A 294 -23.11 -24.60 9.20
N ASP A 295 -24.00 -23.72 9.64
CA ASP A 295 -25.41 -24.02 9.90
C ASP A 295 -26.15 -24.44 8.61
N ARG A 296 -25.98 -23.67 7.53
CA ARG A 296 -26.59 -23.97 6.21
C ARG A 296 -26.18 -25.31 5.62
N HIS A 297 -24.98 -25.78 5.92
CA HIS A 297 -24.47 -27.08 5.43
C HIS A 297 -24.68 -28.21 6.44
N GLY A 298 -25.36 -27.94 7.56
CA GLY A 298 -25.67 -28.94 8.58
C GLY A 298 -24.46 -29.43 9.37
N TYR A 299 -23.33 -28.71 9.35
CA TYR A 299 -22.14 -29.06 10.13
C TYR A 299 -22.30 -28.79 11.62
N ILE A 300 -23.23 -27.89 11.98
CA ILE A 300 -23.49 -27.48 13.35
C ILE A 300 -25.00 -27.49 13.56
N GLN A 301 -25.45 -28.09 14.67
CA GLN A 301 -26.84 -28.04 15.13
C GLN A 301 -26.85 -27.36 16.50
N VAL A 302 -26.85 -26.03 16.51
CA VAL A 302 -26.87 -25.23 17.74
C VAL A 302 -28.17 -24.45 17.78
N ALA A 303 -28.83 -24.46 18.93
CA ALA A 303 -30.13 -23.80 19.12
C ALA A 303 -30.06 -22.27 18.96
N ASP A 304 -28.91 -21.65 19.27
CA ASP A 304 -28.66 -20.21 19.12
C ASP A 304 -27.32 -19.94 18.41
N VAL A 305 -27.34 -19.98 17.09
CA VAL A 305 -26.17 -19.71 16.23
C VAL A 305 -25.71 -18.25 16.34
N ASP A 306 -26.65 -17.33 16.53
CA ASP A 306 -26.37 -15.89 16.61
C ASP A 306 -25.67 -15.52 17.93
N GLY A 307 -26.13 -16.07 19.05
CA GLY A 307 -25.47 -15.90 20.35
C GLY A 307 -24.06 -16.49 20.36
N LEU A 308 -23.88 -17.69 19.79
CA LEU A 308 -22.56 -18.31 19.63
C LEU A 308 -21.64 -17.45 18.74
N ALA A 309 -22.16 -16.90 17.64
CA ALA A 309 -21.41 -16.01 16.76
C ALA A 309 -21.01 -14.69 17.43
N GLU A 310 -21.82 -14.19 18.35
CA GLU A 310 -21.49 -13.00 19.13
C GLU A 310 -20.34 -13.26 20.10
N VAL A 311 -20.39 -14.35 20.87
CA VAL A 311 -19.33 -14.73 21.81
C VAL A 311 -18.01 -14.98 21.07
N ILE A 312 -18.03 -15.76 19.99
CA ILE A 312 -16.85 -16.02 19.17
C ILE A 312 -16.35 -14.72 18.53
N GLY A 313 -17.25 -13.87 18.04
CA GLY A 313 -16.90 -12.61 17.40
C GLY A 313 -16.19 -11.64 18.35
N TYR A 314 -16.66 -11.50 19.59
CA TYR A 314 -15.99 -10.66 20.59
C TYR A 314 -14.68 -11.28 21.10
N THR A 315 -14.61 -12.61 21.23
CA THR A 315 -13.37 -13.31 21.58
C THR A 315 -12.29 -13.08 20.52
N LEU A 316 -12.66 -13.22 19.24
CA LEU A 316 -11.79 -12.90 18.11
C LEU A 316 -11.40 -11.43 18.10
N ALA A 317 -12.30 -10.52 18.44
CA ALA A 317 -11.99 -9.10 18.52
C ALA A 317 -10.94 -8.76 19.59
N VAL A 318 -11.05 -9.35 20.79
CA VAL A 318 -10.05 -9.17 21.86
C VAL A 318 -8.70 -9.71 21.43
N LEU A 319 -8.68 -10.93 20.87
CA LEU A 319 -7.45 -11.55 20.40
C LEU A 319 -6.83 -10.78 19.22
N GLY A 320 -7.65 -10.34 18.27
CA GLY A 320 -7.25 -9.50 17.14
C GLY A 320 -6.66 -8.17 17.60
N PHE A 321 -7.33 -7.45 18.51
CA PHE A 321 -6.78 -6.21 19.07
C PHE A 321 -5.47 -6.44 19.82
N TYR A 322 -5.38 -7.50 20.64
CA TYR A 322 -4.15 -7.84 21.35
C TYR A 322 -2.99 -8.11 20.39
N THR A 323 -3.22 -8.85 19.29
CA THR A 323 -2.18 -9.08 18.28
C THR A 323 -1.77 -7.80 17.56
N GLN A 324 -2.72 -6.92 17.22
CA GLN A 324 -2.42 -5.62 16.63
C GLN A 324 -1.59 -4.75 17.57
N TRP A 325 -1.89 -4.77 18.87
CA TRP A 325 -1.12 -4.06 19.89
C TRP A 325 0.32 -4.58 19.99
N GLN A 326 0.50 -5.90 20.02
CA GLN A 326 1.84 -6.54 20.06
C GLN A 326 2.68 -6.19 18.82
N TRP A 327 2.05 -5.99 17.67
CA TRP A 327 2.72 -5.58 16.44
C TRP A 327 2.86 -4.05 16.28
N GLY A 328 2.47 -3.28 17.30
CA GLY A 328 2.57 -1.81 17.28
C GLY A 328 1.67 -1.17 16.21
N PHE A 329 0.54 -1.80 15.89
CA PHE A 329 -0.37 -1.42 14.81
C PHE A 329 0.28 -1.40 13.41
N GLY A 330 1.43 -2.07 13.25
CA GLY A 330 2.05 -2.35 11.97
C GLY A 330 1.91 -3.82 11.57
N LEU A 331 2.38 -4.15 10.36
CA LEU A 331 2.50 -5.54 9.94
C LEU A 331 3.91 -6.06 10.26
N PRO A 332 4.05 -7.24 10.90
CA PRO A 332 5.34 -7.86 11.09
C PRO A 332 5.91 -8.37 9.76
N PHE A 333 7.22 -8.53 9.68
CA PHE A 333 7.86 -9.25 8.57
C PHE A 333 7.45 -10.73 8.63
N PRO A 334 7.06 -11.38 7.50
CA PRO A 334 7.09 -10.91 6.11
C PRO A 334 5.78 -10.30 5.59
N LEU A 335 4.72 -10.22 6.40
CA LEU A 335 3.41 -9.70 5.97
C LEU A 335 3.49 -8.27 5.40
N ASN A 336 4.38 -7.43 5.94
CA ASN A 336 4.62 -6.08 5.42
C ASN A 336 5.09 -6.09 3.94
N LEU A 337 5.94 -7.04 3.54
CA LEU A 337 6.42 -7.13 2.15
C LEU A 337 5.29 -7.58 1.22
N ILE A 338 4.44 -8.49 1.67
CA ILE A 338 3.32 -9.02 0.90
C ILE A 338 2.24 -7.94 0.72
N MET A 339 1.95 -7.19 1.78
CA MET A 339 0.93 -6.15 1.77
C MET A 339 1.48 -4.77 1.38
N PHE A 340 2.72 -4.69 0.92
CA PHE A 340 3.36 -3.44 0.51
C PHE A 340 2.52 -2.57 -0.45
N PRO A 341 1.82 -3.12 -1.46
CA PRO A 341 0.97 -2.30 -2.34
C PRO A 341 -0.19 -1.64 -1.58
N PHE A 342 -0.78 -2.35 -0.60
CA PHE A 342 -1.81 -1.78 0.27
C PHE A 342 -1.23 -0.73 1.22
N THR A 343 0.00 -0.93 1.70
CA THR A 343 0.72 0.06 2.50
C THR A 343 0.99 1.34 1.71
N LEU A 344 1.30 1.24 0.42
CA LEU A 344 1.43 2.41 -0.47
C LEU A 344 0.10 3.17 -0.63
N ILE A 345 -1.02 2.45 -0.78
CA ILE A 345 -2.35 3.05 -0.87
C ILE A 345 -2.70 3.76 0.44
N GLU A 346 -2.48 3.13 1.60
CA GLU A 346 -2.67 3.72 2.92
C GLU A 346 -1.86 5.02 3.06
N TRP A 347 -0.60 5.00 2.64
CA TRP A 347 0.27 6.17 2.68
C TRP A 347 -0.21 7.29 1.75
N TYR A 348 -0.63 6.94 0.52
CA TYR A 348 -1.18 7.90 -0.43
C TYR A 348 -2.47 8.56 0.09
N ILE A 349 -3.39 7.77 0.65
CA ILE A 349 -4.63 8.31 1.23
C ILE A 349 -4.30 9.22 2.41
N ARG A 350 -3.37 8.84 3.30
CA ARG A 350 -2.93 9.73 4.38
C ARG A 350 -2.38 11.04 3.83
N TYR A 351 -1.46 10.97 2.87
CA TYR A 351 -0.83 12.14 2.28
C TYR A 351 -1.85 13.10 1.67
N THR A 352 -2.77 12.60 0.83
CA THR A 352 -3.81 13.42 0.16
C THR A 352 -4.80 14.07 1.11
N VAL A 353 -5.01 13.49 2.29
CA VAL A 353 -5.93 14.05 3.27
C VAL A 353 -5.21 15.05 4.19
N THR A 354 -3.93 14.83 4.49
CA THR A 354 -3.11 15.75 5.30
C THR A 354 -2.57 16.94 4.51
N GLY A 355 -2.41 16.81 3.20
CA GLY A 355 -2.05 17.88 2.26
C GLY A 355 -3.28 18.64 1.76
#